data_AF-A0A955CA01-F1
#
_entry.id   AF-A0A955CA01-F1
#
_cell.length_a   1.000
_cell.length_b   1.000
_cell.length_c   1.000
_cell.angle_alpha   90.00
_cell.angle_beta   90.00
_cell.angle_gamma   90.00
#
_symmetry.space_group_name_H-M   'P 1'
#
loop_
_entity.id
_entity.type
_entity.pdbx_description
1 polymer ?
#
loop_
_entity_poly.entity_id
_entity_poly.type
_entity_poly.pdbx_seq_one_letter_code
_entity_poly.pdbx_strand_id
1 'polypeptide(L)'
;MSTLLDRFCRYVQVETTANEDTEDYPSTPGQLDLSRMLADELRALGLADVSMDEFGIVMGTIPATVDGAPTMCWCSHVDTSPEFTGKNVKPVIHRNYDGGDIPLPGDADRVIRTADNPELP
;
A
#
# COMPACT_ATOMS: atom_id res chain seq x y z
N MET A 1 17.85 7.92 1.81
CA MET A 1 17.04 6.72 2.14
C MET A 1 15.64 7.21 2.46
N SER A 2 14.61 6.67 1.81
CA SER A 2 13.21 6.92 2.18
C SER A 2 12.88 6.17 3.46
N THR A 3 12.10 6.78 4.35
CA THR A 3 11.57 6.11 5.55
C THR A 3 10.42 5.16 5.18
N LEU A 4 9.99 4.30 6.11
CA LEU A 4 8.76 3.52 5.95
C LEU A 4 7.55 4.42 5.66
N LEU A 5 7.43 5.52 6.42
CA LEU A 5 6.35 6.48 6.25
C LEU A 5 6.36 7.12 4.86
N ASP A 6 7.53 7.50 4.35
CA ASP A 6 7.64 8.11 3.01
C ASP A 6 7.21 7.14 1.91
N ARG A 7 7.59 5.86 2.02
CA ARG A 7 7.17 4.80 1.09
C ARG A 7 5.67 4.59 1.16
N PHE A 8 5.12 4.42 2.37
CA PHE A 8 3.69 4.23 2.56
C PHE A 8 2.88 5.40 1.99
N CYS A 9 3.25 6.65 2.35
CA CYS A 9 2.59 7.85 1.83
C CYS A 9 2.68 7.98 0.31
N ARG A 10 3.76 7.50 -0.31
CA ARG A 10 3.89 7.48 -1.78
C ARG A 10 2.97 6.43 -2.41
N TYR A 11 2.89 5.22 -1.85
CA TYR A 11 2.08 4.14 -2.41
C TYR A 11 0.58 4.44 -2.33
N VAL A 12 0.10 4.99 -1.20
CA VAL A 12 -1.33 5.31 -1.04
C VAL A 12 -1.83 6.38 -2.02
N GLN A 13 -0.93 7.12 -2.67
CA GLN A 13 -1.27 8.13 -3.68
C GLN A 13 -1.39 7.56 -5.10
N VAL A 14 -1.03 6.29 -5.30
CA VAL A 14 -1.26 5.57 -6.57
C VAL A 14 -2.69 5.02 -6.54
N GLU A 15 -3.50 5.37 -7.55
CA GLU A 15 -4.88 4.88 -7.66
C GLU A 15 -4.87 3.41 -8.10
N THR A 16 -4.97 2.48 -7.13
CA THR A 16 -4.97 1.04 -7.39
C THR A 16 -6.32 0.36 -7.15
N THR A 17 -7.39 1.14 -7.01
CA THR A 17 -8.74 0.62 -6.72
C THR A 17 -9.14 -0.44 -7.73
N ALA A 18 -9.64 -1.57 -7.24
CA ALA A 18 -10.14 -2.64 -8.10
C ALA A 18 -11.41 -2.19 -8.85
N ASN A 19 -11.66 -2.80 -10.00
CA ASN A 19 -12.87 -2.58 -10.78
C ASN A 19 -13.59 -3.91 -10.97
N GLU A 20 -14.76 -4.06 -10.35
CA GLU A 20 -15.55 -5.30 -10.42
C GLU A 20 -16.34 -5.42 -11.73
N ASP A 21 -16.44 -4.33 -12.51
CA ASP A 21 -17.21 -4.28 -13.76
C ASP A 21 -16.39 -4.70 -15.00
N THR A 22 -15.17 -5.23 -14.83
CA THR A 22 -14.31 -5.69 -15.92
C THR A 22 -13.88 -7.16 -15.74
N GLU A 23 -13.66 -7.83 -16.86
CA GLU A 23 -13.04 -9.17 -16.91
C GLU A 23 -11.51 -9.10 -17.09
N ASP A 24 -10.95 -7.89 -17.20
CA ASP A 24 -9.52 -7.67 -17.29
C ASP A 24 -8.79 -8.03 -15.99
N TYR A 25 -7.58 -8.56 -16.12
CA TYR A 25 -6.69 -8.82 -14.99
C TYR A 25 -5.29 -8.26 -15.27
N PRO A 26 -4.75 -7.37 -14.42
CA PRO A 26 -5.43 -6.70 -13.31
C PRO A 26 -6.57 -5.79 -13.78
N SER A 27 -7.56 -5.58 -12.90
CA SER A 27 -8.80 -4.87 -13.25
C SER A 27 -8.60 -3.37 -13.54
N THR A 28 -7.52 -2.78 -13.05
CA THR A 28 -7.20 -1.36 -13.30
C THR A 28 -5.71 -1.16 -13.59
N PRO A 29 -5.35 -0.21 -14.49
CA PRO A 29 -3.97 0.02 -14.90
C PRO A 29 -3.07 0.50 -13.75
N GLY A 30 -3.62 1.19 -12.76
CA GLY A 30 -2.84 1.69 -11.63
C GLY A 30 -2.26 0.58 -10.75
N GLN A 31 -2.86 -0.63 -10.74
CA GLN A 31 -2.28 -1.81 -10.10
C GLN A 31 -0.93 -2.18 -10.75
N LEU A 32 -0.84 -2.11 -12.09
CA LEU A 32 0.42 -2.33 -12.80
C LEU A 32 1.44 -1.20 -12.51
N ASP A 33 0.99 0.03 -12.35
CA ASP A 33 1.88 1.16 -12.03
C ASP A 33 2.53 0.99 -10.66
N LEU A 34 1.75 0.64 -9.63
CA LEU A 34 2.31 0.35 -8.31
C LEU A 34 3.25 -0.87 -8.36
N SER A 35 2.88 -1.94 -9.07
CA SER A 35 3.75 -3.12 -9.23
C SER A 35 5.08 -2.80 -9.91
N ARG A 36 5.11 -1.94 -10.94
CA ARG A 36 6.36 -1.48 -11.57
C ARG A 36 7.24 -0.73 -10.59
N MET A 37 6.66 0.20 -9.81
CA MET A 37 7.37 0.93 -8.76
C MET A 37 7.99 -0.03 -7.73
N LEU A 38 7.22 -1.02 -7.27
CA LEU A 38 7.69 -2.01 -6.30
C LEU A 38 8.83 -2.86 -6.88
N ALA A 39 8.71 -3.34 -8.12
CA ALA A 39 9.78 -4.11 -8.76
C ALA A 39 11.09 -3.31 -8.87
N ASP A 40 11.02 -2.03 -9.25
CA ASP A 40 12.19 -1.16 -9.32
C ASP A 40 12.78 -0.89 -7.93
N GLU A 41 11.94 -0.72 -6.91
CA GLU A 41 12.40 -0.56 -5.53
C GLU A 41 13.07 -1.83 -4.99
N LEU A 42 12.54 -3.03 -5.26
CA LEU A 42 13.18 -4.30 -4.88
C LEU A 42 14.55 -4.46 -5.56
N ARG A 43 14.67 -4.09 -6.84
CA ARG A 43 15.98 -4.07 -7.55
C ARG A 43 16.94 -3.07 -6.91
N ALA A 44 16.47 -1.87 -6.59
CA ALA A 44 17.30 -0.83 -5.96
C ALA A 44 17.75 -1.23 -4.54
N LEU A 45 16.97 -2.05 -3.84
CA LEU A 45 17.33 -2.64 -2.55
C LEU A 45 18.31 -3.83 -2.68
N GLY A 46 18.55 -4.33 -3.89
CA GLY A 46 19.49 -5.42 -4.15
C GLY A 46 18.94 -6.81 -3.89
N LEU A 47 17.62 -7.00 -3.95
CA LEU A 47 17.03 -8.34 -3.89
C LEU A 47 17.44 -9.17 -5.11
N ALA A 48 17.51 -10.48 -4.91
CA ALA A 48 17.74 -11.45 -5.99
C ALA A 48 16.43 -11.75 -6.74
N ASP A 49 16.55 -12.25 -7.96
CA ASP A 49 15.43 -12.80 -8.77
C ASP A 49 14.23 -11.86 -8.92
N VAL A 50 14.46 -10.54 -8.96
CA VAL A 50 13.36 -9.57 -9.02
C VAL A 50 12.68 -9.60 -10.39
N SER A 51 11.43 -10.01 -10.41
CA SER A 51 10.59 -10.10 -11.60
C SER A 51 9.23 -9.46 -11.39
N MET A 52 8.61 -9.09 -12.50
CA MET A 52 7.20 -8.71 -12.59
C MET A 52 6.67 -9.38 -13.86
N ASP A 53 5.60 -10.14 -13.74
CA ASP A 53 4.94 -10.74 -14.91
C ASP A 53 3.98 -9.76 -15.61
N GLU A 54 3.33 -10.22 -16.68
CA GLU A 54 2.38 -9.41 -17.45
C GLU A 54 1.13 -8.99 -16.67
N PHE A 55 0.81 -9.70 -15.59
CA PHE A 55 -0.32 -9.41 -14.70
C PHE A 55 0.07 -8.56 -13.50
N GLY A 56 1.35 -8.18 -13.39
CA GLY A 56 1.87 -7.35 -12.31
C GLY A 56 2.12 -8.08 -11.00
N ILE A 57 2.26 -9.40 -11.03
CA ILE A 57 2.77 -10.16 -9.88
C ILE A 57 4.26 -9.87 -9.72
N VAL A 58 4.61 -9.18 -8.65
CA VAL A 58 6.00 -8.84 -8.32
C VAL A 58 6.58 -9.89 -7.37
N MET A 59 7.73 -10.44 -7.72
CA MET A 59 8.49 -11.34 -6.86
C MET A 59 9.91 -10.83 -6.67
N GLY A 60 10.49 -11.13 -5.50
CA GLY A 60 11.89 -10.88 -5.20
C GLY A 60 12.33 -11.77 -4.04
N THR A 61 13.61 -12.14 -4.04
CA THR A 61 14.18 -13.09 -3.09
C THR A 61 15.21 -12.39 -2.21
N ILE A 62 15.08 -12.58 -0.89
CA ILE A 62 16.16 -12.28 0.06
C ILE A 62 16.92 -13.60 0.27
N PRO A 63 18.23 -13.67 -0.08
CA PRO A 63 19.02 -14.88 0.12
C PRO A 63 19.08 -15.30 1.59
N ALA A 64 19.17 -16.60 1.83
CA ALA A 64 19.34 -17.13 3.18
C ALA A 64 20.66 -16.61 3.79
N THR A 65 20.61 -16.27 5.08
CA THR A 65 21.80 -15.94 5.88
C THR A 65 22.32 -17.12 6.69
N VAL A 66 21.56 -18.22 6.71
CA VAL A 66 21.87 -19.47 7.42
C VAL A 66 21.43 -20.65 6.56
N ASP A 67 22.30 -21.64 6.42
CA ASP A 67 22.02 -22.86 5.65
C ASP A 67 20.96 -23.72 6.33
N GLY A 68 20.10 -24.35 5.52
CA GLY A 68 19.08 -25.30 5.98
C GLY A 68 17.84 -24.68 6.63
N ALA A 69 17.73 -23.35 6.66
CA ALA A 69 16.50 -22.69 7.08
C ALA A 69 15.36 -22.89 6.05
N PRO A 70 14.09 -23.01 6.49
CA PRO A 70 12.96 -23.13 5.58
C PRO A 70 12.70 -21.82 4.83
N THR A 71 12.26 -21.92 3.58
CA THR A 71 11.78 -20.77 2.79
C THR A 71 10.46 -20.25 3.32
N MET A 72 10.30 -18.92 3.42
CA MET A 72 9.06 -18.25 3.80
C MET A 72 8.63 -17.25 2.71
N CYS A 73 7.33 -17.12 2.43
CA CYS A 73 6.78 -16.01 1.63
C CYS A 73 6.18 -14.96 2.56
N TRP A 74 6.55 -13.71 2.30
CA TRP A 74 5.77 -12.55 2.72
C TRP A 74 5.01 -12.08 1.50
N CYS A 75 3.69 -12.08 1.60
CA CYS A 75 2.84 -11.78 0.46
C CYS A 75 1.84 -10.67 0.84
N SER A 76 1.53 -9.78 -0.09
CA SER A 76 0.61 -8.66 0.05
C SER A 76 -0.06 -8.39 -1.29
N HIS A 77 -1.20 -7.71 -1.29
CA HIS A 77 -1.90 -7.30 -2.50
C HIS A 77 -1.69 -5.79 -2.76
N VAL A 78 -1.87 -5.35 -4.00
CA VAL A 78 -1.57 -3.97 -4.44
C VAL A 78 -2.82 -3.11 -4.64
N ASP A 79 -3.99 -3.73 -4.74
CA ASP A 79 -5.26 -3.10 -5.00
C ASP A 79 -5.92 -2.56 -3.72
N THR A 80 -6.85 -1.62 -3.91
CA THR A 80 -7.72 -1.09 -2.84
C THR A 80 -9.19 -1.42 -3.13
N SER A 81 -10.00 -1.48 -2.07
CA SER A 81 -11.42 -1.85 -2.15
C SER A 81 -12.21 -0.92 -3.09
N PRO A 82 -13.13 -1.45 -3.91
CA PRO A 82 -14.02 -0.65 -4.77
C PRO A 82 -15.09 0.11 -3.99
N GLU A 83 -15.31 -0.20 -2.70
CA GLU A 83 -16.33 0.45 -1.86
C GLU A 83 -16.09 1.96 -1.67
N PHE A 84 -14.85 2.41 -1.80
CA PHE A 84 -14.49 3.83 -1.74
C PHE A 84 -13.36 4.16 -2.69
N THR A 85 -13.33 5.40 -3.18
CA THR A 85 -12.31 5.80 -4.15
C THR A 85 -10.91 5.87 -3.52
N GLY A 86 -9.96 5.14 -4.11
CA GLY A 86 -8.52 5.29 -3.85
C GLY A 86 -7.87 6.40 -4.70
N LYS A 87 -8.67 7.21 -5.40
CA LYS A 87 -8.18 8.28 -6.27
C LYS A 87 -7.83 9.53 -5.48
N ASN A 88 -6.71 10.17 -5.83
CA ASN A 88 -6.29 11.46 -5.27
C ASN A 88 -6.23 11.47 -3.74
N VAL A 89 -5.83 10.35 -3.12
CA VAL A 89 -5.66 10.23 -1.68
C VAL A 89 -4.67 11.28 -1.18
N LYS A 90 -5.03 11.93 -0.08
CA LYS A 90 -4.20 12.92 0.60
C LYS A 90 -3.89 12.40 2.01
N PRO A 91 -2.76 11.69 2.21
CA PRO A 91 -2.44 11.16 3.54
C PRO A 91 -2.28 12.30 4.55
N VAL A 92 -2.95 12.21 5.69
CA VAL A 92 -2.87 13.16 6.80
C VAL A 92 -2.12 12.48 7.94
N ILE A 93 -1.03 13.10 8.39
CA ILE A 93 -0.15 12.51 9.40
C ILE A 93 -0.39 13.20 10.74
N HIS A 94 -1.04 12.50 11.66
CA HIS A 94 -1.22 12.94 13.04
C HIS A 94 -0.04 12.46 13.89
N ARG A 95 0.91 13.36 14.19
CA ARG A 95 2.03 13.05 15.08
C ARG A 95 1.62 13.29 16.53
N ASN A 96 2.04 12.40 17.43
CA ASN A 96 1.74 12.51 18.86
C ASN A 96 0.24 12.72 19.12
N TYR A 97 -0.59 11.89 18.47
CA TYR A 97 -2.04 11.89 18.65
C TYR A 97 -2.38 11.81 20.16
N ASP A 98 -3.29 12.67 20.60
CA ASP A 98 -3.61 12.92 22.01
C ASP A 98 -4.85 12.16 22.52
N GLY A 99 -5.42 11.30 21.68
CA GLY A 99 -6.65 10.56 21.96
C GLY A 99 -7.93 11.38 21.79
N GLY A 100 -7.85 12.55 21.15
CA GLY A 100 -9.01 13.40 20.86
C GLY A 100 -9.72 13.06 19.54
N ASP A 101 -10.85 13.69 19.28
CA ASP A 101 -11.53 13.59 17.99
C ASP A 101 -10.65 14.06 16.83
N ILE A 102 -10.74 13.39 15.66
CA ILE A 102 -9.93 13.71 14.48
C ILE A 102 -10.81 14.40 13.42
N PRO A 103 -10.74 15.73 13.27
CA PRO A 103 -11.43 16.44 12.20
C PRO A 103 -10.78 16.15 10.84
N LEU A 104 -11.57 15.80 9.84
CA LEU A 104 -11.08 15.49 8.50
C LEU A 104 -10.93 16.77 7.67
N PRO A 105 -9.80 16.95 6.96
CA PRO A 105 -9.61 18.12 6.12
C PRO A 105 -10.64 18.20 4.99
N GLY A 106 -11.11 19.42 4.71
CA GLY A 106 -12.03 19.72 3.59
C GLY A 106 -13.51 19.78 3.97
N ASP A 107 -13.90 19.23 5.12
CA ASP A 107 -15.28 19.28 5.61
C ASP A 107 -15.28 19.28 7.15
N ALA A 108 -15.63 20.42 7.76
CA ALA A 108 -15.58 20.59 9.22
C ALA A 108 -16.61 19.73 9.95
N ASP A 109 -17.66 19.26 9.27
CA ASP A 109 -18.68 18.39 9.85
C ASP A 109 -18.25 16.91 9.87
N ARG A 110 -17.16 16.57 9.16
CA ARG A 110 -16.60 15.22 9.14
C ARG A 110 -15.53 15.08 10.22
N VAL A 111 -15.90 14.37 11.28
CA VAL A 111 -15.04 14.11 12.42
C VAL A 111 -15.05 12.61 12.71
N ILE A 112 -13.88 11.99 12.79
CA ILE A 112 -13.74 10.66 13.39
C ILE A 112 -13.79 10.86 14.89
N ARG A 113 -14.92 10.49 15.51
CA ARG A 113 -15.12 10.65 16.94
C ARG A 113 -14.60 9.44 17.70
N THR A 114 -13.92 9.68 18.80
CA THR A 114 -13.41 8.58 19.65
C THR A 114 -14.54 7.80 20.33
N ALA A 115 -15.66 8.47 20.62
CA ALA A 115 -16.87 7.83 21.13
C ALA A 115 -17.45 6.76 20.17
N ASP A 116 -17.26 6.94 18.86
CA ASP A 116 -17.74 6.01 17.83
C ASP A 116 -16.68 4.94 17.49
N ASN A 117 -15.43 5.11 17.96
CA ASN A 117 -14.27 4.31 17.59
C ASN A 117 -13.43 3.96 18.85
N PRO A 118 -13.89 3.02 19.70
CA PRO A 118 -13.28 2.72 20.99
C PRO A 118 -11.86 2.14 20.91
N GLU A 119 -11.44 1.69 19.72
CA GLU A 119 -10.09 1.18 19.44
C GLU A 119 -9.08 2.32 19.14
N LEU A 120 -9.55 3.56 18.96
CA LEU A 120 -8.66 4.72 18.91
C LEU A 120 -8.16 5.00 20.34
N PRO A 121 -6.84 4.94 20.58
CA PRO A 121 -6.23 5.05 21.91
C PRO A 121 -6.31 6.45 22.50
#